data_AF-A0A6H1BZH3-F1
#
_entry.id   AF-A0A6H1BZH3-F1
#
_cell.length_a   1.000
_cell.length_b   1.000
_cell.length_c   1.000
_cell.angle_alpha   90.00
_cell.angle_beta   90.00
_cell.angle_gamma   90.00
#
_symmetry.space_group_name_H-M   'P 1'
#
loop_
_entity.id
_entity.type
_entity.pdbx_description
1 polymer ?
#
loop_
_entity_poly.entity_id
_entity_poly.type
_entity_poly.pdbx_seq_one_letter_code
_entity_poly.pdbx_strand_id
1 'polypeptide(L)' 'MGALPERRGSGRLLRRDPDGSVPVVLDRLHFPNGITLTGDESTVLFAETGGYCLTGLPVRAPTPRGR' A
#
# COMPACT_ATOMS: atom_id res chain seq x y z
N MET A 1 15.50 -17.69 -0.45
CA MET A 1 14.66 -18.33 0.58
C MET A 1 13.58 -17.33 0.97
N GLY A 2 12.44 -17.41 0.29
CA GLY A 2 11.36 -16.42 0.38
C GLY A 2 10.51 -16.63 1.63
N ALA A 3 9.94 -15.54 2.14
CA ALA A 3 9.06 -15.59 3.31
C ALA A 3 7.75 -16.31 2.99
N LEU A 4 7.74 -17.63 3.20
CA LEU A 4 6.56 -18.39 3.61
C LEU A 4 6.97 -19.48 4.65
N PRO A 5 7.18 -19.12 5.94
CA PRO A 5 7.08 -20.14 7.00
C PRO A 5 6.14 -19.80 8.17
N GLU A 6 5.73 -18.54 8.33
CA GLU A 6 4.83 -18.12 9.40
C GLU A 6 4.21 -16.81 8.97
N ARG A 7 2.92 -16.62 9.21
CA ARG A 7 2.14 -15.45 8.81
C ARG A 7 2.57 -14.14 9.52
N ARG A 8 3.86 -13.95 9.81
CA ARG A 8 4.40 -12.71 10.38
C ARG A 8 4.38 -11.65 9.29
N GLY A 9 3.49 -10.68 9.42
CA GLY A 9 3.46 -9.52 8.53
C GLY A 9 4.76 -8.75 8.67
N SER A 10 5.60 -8.78 7.64
CA SER A 10 6.81 -7.96 7.51
C SER A 10 6.74 -7.02 6.30
N GLY A 11 5.68 -7.12 5.50
CA GLY A 11 5.44 -6.25 4.36
C GLY A 11 5.07 -4.83 4.78
N ARG A 12 5.27 -3.89 3.86
CA ARG A 12 4.99 -2.47 4.06
C ARG A 12 4.38 -1.86 2.82
N LEU A 13 3.48 -0.90 3.01
CA LEU A 13 3.04 0.03 1.97
C LEU A 13 3.73 1.36 2.21
N LEU A 14 4.35 1.91 1.16
CA LEU A 14 5.07 3.17 1.22
C LEU A 14 4.44 4.18 0.27
N ARG A 15 4.47 5.46 0.66
CA ARG A 15 4.11 6.59 -0.21
C ARG A 15 5.40 7.27 -0.63
N ARG A 16 5.52 7.60 -1.92
CA ARG A 16 6.59 8.48 -2.38
C ARG A 16 6.04 9.90 -2.52
N ASP A 17 6.54 10.81 -1.71
CA ASP A 17 6.17 12.21 -1.77
C ASP A 17 6.92 12.92 -2.91
N PRO A 18 6.39 14.06 -3.43
CA PRO A 18 7.03 14.71 -4.58
C PRO A 18 8.36 15.39 -4.23
N ASP A 19 8.66 15.60 -2.94
CA ASP A 19 9.98 16.01 -2.46
C ASP A 19 11.01 14.86 -2.43
N GLY A 20 10.58 13.65 -2.78
CA GLY A 20 11.41 12.45 -2.82
C GLY A 20 11.44 11.66 -1.51
N SER A 21 10.78 12.12 -0.44
CA SER A 21 10.66 11.35 0.79
C SER A 21 9.77 10.12 0.60
N VAL A 22 10.06 9.05 1.35
CA VAL A 22 9.36 7.75 1.21
C VAL A 22 8.89 7.24 2.57
N PRO A 23 7.87 7.88 3.19
CA PRO A 23 7.31 7.40 4.45
C PRO A 23 6.62 6.03 4.30
N VAL A 24 6.69 5.24 5.38
CA VAL A 24 5.86 4.04 5.55
C VAL A 24 4.45 4.47 5.93
N VAL A 25 3.45 4.01 5.18
CA VAL A 25 2.03 4.31 5.39
C VAL A 25 1.36 3.22 6.22
N LEU A 26 1.66 1.96 5.89
CA LEU A 26 1.22 0.78 6.63
C LEU A 26 2.39 -0.19 6.79
N ASP A 27 2.47 -0.83 7.95
CA ASP A 27 3.41 -1.89 8.28
C ASP A 27 2.71 -3.21 8.63
N ARG A 28 3.52 -4.25 8.79
CA ARG A 28 3.07 -5.60 9.17
C ARG A 28 2.03 -6.20 8.23
N LEU A 29 2.13 -5.91 6.95
CA LEU A 29 1.26 -6.47 5.91
C LEU A 29 1.67 -7.92 5.57
N HIS A 30 0.68 -8.75 5.25
CA HIS A 30 0.86 -10.17 4.98
C HIS A 30 1.18 -10.43 3.50
N PHE A 31 2.46 -10.25 3.15
CA PHE A 31 2.96 -10.35 1.78
C PHE A 31 2.13 -9.47 0.80
N PRO A 32 2.16 -8.14 1.01
CA PRO A 32 1.45 -7.20 0.14
C PRO A 32 2.09 -7.22 -1.25
N ASN A 33 1.26 -7.22 -2.29
CA ASN A 33 1.73 -7.16 -3.67
C ASN A 33 0.84 -6.25 -4.51
N GLY A 34 0.27 -6.73 -5.62
CA GLY A 34 -0.39 -5.91 -6.64
C GLY A 34 -1.21 -4.77 -6.06
N ILE A 35 -1.03 -3.57 -6.61
CA ILE A 35 -1.56 -2.31 -6.11
C ILE A 35 -2.23 -1.53 -7.23
N THR A 36 -3.38 -0.92 -6.96
CA THR A 36 -4.11 -0.05 -7.89
C THR A 36 -4.95 0.98 -7.13
N LEU A 37 -5.38 2.04 -7.80
CA LEU A 37 -6.44 2.92 -7.30
C LEU A 37 -7.82 2.41 -7.73
N THR A 38 -8.85 2.80 -6.99
CA THR A 38 -10.25 2.77 -7.46
C THR A 38 -10.43 3.75 -8.62
N GLY A 39 -11.50 3.58 -9.42
CA GLY A 39 -11.73 4.42 -10.61
C GLY A 39 -11.95 5.91 -10.33
N ASP A 40 -12.36 6.26 -9.11
CA ASP A 40 -12.50 7.63 -8.60
C ASP A 40 -11.25 8.12 -7.83
N GLU A 41 -10.19 7.32 -7.80
CA GLU A 41 -8.91 7.57 -7.11
C GLU A 41 -9.03 7.84 -5.60
N SER A 42 -10.16 7.50 -4.98
CA SER A 42 -10.42 7.73 -3.56
C SER A 42 -9.83 6.66 -2.63
N THR A 43 -9.44 5.51 -3.18
CA THR A 43 -8.94 4.37 -2.40
C THR A 43 -7.81 3.65 -3.13
N VAL A 44 -6.74 3.33 -2.41
CA VAL A 44 -5.70 2.39 -2.85
C VAL A 44 -6.12 0.98 -2.48
N LEU A 45 -6.24 0.10 -3.46
CA LEU A 45 -6.47 -1.34 -3.28
C LEU A 45 -5.15 -2.08 -3.44
N PHE A 46 -4.88 -3.05 -2.55
CA PHE A 46 -3.75 -3.95 -2.70
C PHE A 46 -4.08 -5.36 -2.22
N ALA A 47 -3.39 -6.35 -2.80
CA ALA A 47 -3.56 -7.75 -2.41
C ALA A 47 -2.62 -8.13 -1.25
N GLU A 48 -3.15 -8.82 -0.24
CA GLU A 48 -2.37 -9.45 0.84
C GLU A 48 -2.45 -10.97 0.71
N THR A 49 -1.47 -11.58 0.05
CA THR A 49 -1.49 -13.01 -0.25
C THR A 49 -1.53 -13.87 1.01
N GLY A 50 -0.85 -13.46 2.09
CA GLY A 50 -0.89 -14.20 3.36
C GLY A 50 -2.20 -14.00 4.15
N GLY A 51 -2.99 -12.98 3.80
CA GLY A 51 -4.30 -12.67 4.38
C GLY A 51 -5.48 -13.21 3.59
N TYR A 52 -5.26 -13.67 2.35
CA TYR A 52 -6.30 -14.10 1.40
C TYR A 52 -7.36 -13.02 1.14
N CYS A 53 -6.94 -11.76 1.12
CA CYS A 53 -7.84 -10.62 0.97
C CYS A 53 -7.27 -9.55 0.03
N LEU A 54 -8.17 -8.67 -0.42
CA LEU A 54 -7.84 -7.35 -0.90
C LEU A 54 -8.10 -6.35 0.23
N THR A 55 -7.13 -5.48 0.49
CA THR A 55 -7.24 -4.43 1.50
C THR A 55 -7.38 -3.09 0.80
N GLY A 56 -8.33 -2.27 1.27
CA GLY A 56 -8.57 -0.92 0.78
C GLY A 56 -8.11 0.13 1.79
N LEU A 57 -7.27 1.05 1.35
CA LEU A 57 -6.82 2.21 2.12
C LEU A 57 -7.42 3.48 1.51
N PRO A 58 -8.34 4.18 2.20
CA PRO A 58 -8.84 5.46 1.74
C PRO A 58 -7.69 6.47 1.61
N VAL A 59 -7.66 7.19 0.48
CA VAL A 59 -6.67 8.22 0.20
C VAL A 59 -7.35 9.50 -0.26
N ARG A 60 -6.68 10.62 -0.04
CA ARG A 60 -7.09 11.90 -0.62
C ARG A 60 -6.18 12.21 -1.78
N ALA A 61 -6.75 12.75 -2.86
CA ALA A 61 -5.97 13.31 -3.94
C ALA A 61 -4.95 14.31 -3.37
N PRO A 62 -3.70 14.32 -3.86
CA PRO A 62 -2.74 15.33 -3.44
C PRO A 62 -3.31 16.71 -3.76
N THR A 63 -3.10 17.67 -2.85
CA THR A 63 -3.45 19.07 -3.11
C THR A 63 -2.77 19.48 -4.42
N PRO A 64 -3.52 19.98 -5.43
CA PRO A 64 -2.93 20.40 -6.68
C PRO A 64 -1.82 21.40 -6.39
N ARG A 65 -0.60 21.13 -6.87
CA ARG A 65 0.43 22.16 -6.86
C ARG A 65 -0.04 23.23 -7.84
N GLY A 66 -0.19 24.46 -7.37
CA GLY A 66 -0.44 25.61 -8.23
C GLY A 66 0.53 25.55 -9.41
N ARG A 67 -0.01 25.61 -10.62
CA ARG A 67 0.72 25.51 -11.88
C ARG A 67 1.78 26.61 -11.98
#